data_AF-A0A382UM25-F1
#
_entry.id   AF-A0A382UM25-F1
#
_cell.length_a   1.000
_cell.length_b   1.000
_cell.length_c   1.000
_cell.angle_alpha   90.00
_cell.angle_beta   90.00
_cell.angle_gamma   90.00
#
_symmetry.space_group_name_H-M   'P 1'
#
loop_
_entity.id
_entity.type
_entity.pdbx_description
1 polymer ?
#
loop_
_entity_poly.entity_id
_entity_poly.type
_entity_poly.pdbx_seq_one_letter_code
_entity_poly.pdbx_strand_id
1 'polypeptide(L)' 'FITPSDGDKDLFVHMSEIQMEGFKTLNEGQSVDYNEGTSEKGPCATNVIPQ' A
#
# COMPACT_ATOMS: atom_id res chain seq x y z
N PHE A 1 2.31 5.86 -1.64
CA PHE A 1 0.94 5.71 -2.18
C PHE A 1 0.96 4.52 -3.11
N ILE A 2 -0.16 3.81 -3.23
CA ILE A 2 -0.32 2.68 -4.15
C ILE A 2 -1.40 3.08 -5.15
N THR A 3 -1.09 2.98 -6.43
CA THR A 3 -2.04 3.24 -7.51
C THR A 3 -2.62 1.90 -7.98
N PRO A 4 -3.92 1.64 -7.78
CA PRO A 4 -4.56 0.42 -8.25
C PRO A 4 -4.52 0.33 -9.77
N SER A 5 -4.33 -0.89 -10.30
CA SER A 5 -4.30 -1.11 -11.76
C SER A 5 -5.66 -0.92 -12.44
N ASP A 6 -6.76 -0.94 -11.68
CA ASP A 6 -8.13 -0.75 -12.18
C ASP A 6 -8.44 0.73 -12.48
N GLY A 7 -7.52 1.66 -12.16
CA GLY A 7 -7.70 3.10 -12.38
C GLY A 7 -8.45 3.81 -11.25
N ASP A 8 -8.62 3.13 -10.11
CA ASP A 8 -9.15 3.70 -8.88
C ASP A 8 -8.22 4.76 -8.26
N LYS A 9 -8.76 5.48 -7.27
CA LYS A 9 -8.00 6.51 -6.55
C LYS A 9 -6.78 5.92 -5.85
N ASP A 10 -5.72 6.72 -5.77
CA ASP A 10 -4.53 6.35 -5.00
C ASP A 10 -4.88 6.01 -3.56
N LEU A 11 -4.39 4.85 -3.12
CA LEU A 11 -4.55 4.39 -1.77
C LEU A 11 -3.39 4.87 -0.91
N PHE A 12 -3.73 5.45 0.23
CA PHE A 12 -2.73 5.80 1.23
C PHE A 12 -2.14 4.52 1.84
N VAL A 13 -0.82 4.42 1.90
CA VAL A 13 -0.12 3.32 2.59
C VAL A 13 0.69 3.89 3.73
N HIS A 14 0.50 3.37 4.93
CA HIS A 14 1.34 3.70 6.07
C HIS A 14 2.50 2.68 6.16
N MET A 15 3.69 3.13 6.55
CA MET A 15 4.86 2.24 6.70
C MET A 15 4.59 1.06 7.65
N SER A 16 3.74 1.25 8.65
CA SER A 16 3.34 0.17 9.57
C SER A 16 2.65 -1.01 8.86
N GLU A 17 1.92 -0.74 7.78
CA GLU A 17 1.15 -1.75 7.04
C GLU A 17 2.03 -2.63 6.15
N ILE A 18 3.26 -2.19 5.86
CA ILE A 18 4.19 -2.92 5.01
C ILE A 18 4.71 -4.15 5.77
N GLN A 19 4.44 -5.32 5.20
CA GLN A 19 4.88 -6.64 5.62
C GLN A 19 6.26 -6.93 4.99
N MET A 20 7.29 -6.38 5.60
CA MET A 20 8.68 -6.56 5.19
C MET A 20 9.57 -6.58 6.43
N GLU A 21 10.58 -7.46 6.41
CA GLU A 21 11.63 -7.48 7.43
C GLU A 21 12.68 -6.42 7.13
N GLY A 22 13.13 -5.69 8.16
CA GLY A 22 14.11 -4.61 8.01
C GLY A 22 13.48 -3.27 7.63
N PHE A 23 14.01 -2.63 6.57
CA PHE A 23 13.54 -1.31 6.14
C PHE A 23 12.26 -1.44 5.32
N LYS A 24 11.14 -1.05 5.93
CA LYS A 24 9.81 -1.06 5.29
C LYS A 24 9.68 0.06 4.25
N THR A 25 10.22 -0.18 3.07
CA THR A 25 10.21 0.76 1.94
C THR A 25 9.73 0.07 0.67
N LEU A 26 9.00 0.82 -0.16
CA LEU A 26 8.58 0.40 -1.49
C LEU A 26 9.34 1.22 -2.52
N ASN A 27 9.81 0.57 -3.58
CA ASN A 27 10.43 1.26 -4.70
C ASN A 27 9.34 1.80 -5.65
N GLU A 28 9.66 2.87 -6.37
CA GLU A 28 8.76 3.41 -7.40
C GLU A 28 8.54 2.36 -8.51
N GLY A 29 7.27 2.12 -8.86
CA GLY A 29 6.89 1.07 -9.83
C GLY A 29 6.95 -0.36 -9.30
N GLN A 30 7.27 -0.57 -8.02
CA GLN A 30 7.23 -1.91 -7.42
C GLN A 30 5.79 -2.41 -7.33
N SER A 31 5.57 -3.65 -7.79
CA SER A 31 4.30 -4.33 -7.60
C SER A 31 4.16 -4.79 -6.16
N VAL A 32 2.97 -4.63 -5.60
CA VAL A 32 2.67 -4.99 -4.21
C VAL A 32 1.29 -5.60 -4.14
N ASP A 33 1.13 -6.60 -3.28
CA ASP A 33 -0.17 -7.03 -2.82
C ASP A 33 -0.60 -6.19 -1.63
N TYR A 34 -1.89 -5.93 -1.53
CA TYR A 34 -2.46 -5.19 -0.42
C TYR A 34 -3.93 -5.52 -0.26
N ASN A 35 -4.46 -5.22 0.92
CA ASN A 35 -5.89 -5.25 1.19
C ASN A 35 -6.43 -3.83 1.22
N GLU A 36 -7.52 -3.57 0.50
CA GLU A 36 -8.24 -2.31 0.57
C GLU A 36 -8.90 -2.14 1.95
N GLY A 37 -8.65 -1.00 2.57
CA GLY A 37 -9.20 -0.60 3.85
C GLY A 37 -9.69 0.84 3.82
N THR A 38 -10.27 1.28 4.93
CA THR A 38 -10.70 2.67 5.12
C THR A 38 -10.17 3.19 6.45
N SER A 39 -9.54 4.35 6.42
CA SER A 39 -9.03 5.06 7.60
C SER A 39 -9.78 6.37 7.81
N GLU A 40 -9.51 7.07 8.91
CA GLU A 40 -10.04 8.43 9.17
C GLU A 40 -9.69 9.44 8.06
N LYS A 41 -8.67 9.15 7.24
CA LYS A 41 -8.25 9.98 6.09
C LYS A 41 -8.81 9.50 4.75
N GLY A 42 -9.67 8.47 4.75
CA GLY A 42 -10.24 7.88 3.55
C GLY A 42 -9.60 6.53 3.16
N PRO A 43 -9.72 6.13 1.88
CA PRO A 43 -9.31 4.79 1.43
C PRO A 43 -7.79 4.60 1.57
N CYS A 44 -7.40 3.45 2.12
CA CYS A 44 -6.01 3.13 2.43
C CYS A 44 -5.68 1.66 2.12
N ALA A 45 -4.41 1.38 1.86
CA ALA A 45 -3.89 0.04 1.69
C ALA A 45 -3.37 -0.50 3.03
N THR A 46 -3.84 -1.69 3.40
CA THR A 46 -3.46 -2.43 4.60
C THR A 46 -2.79 -3.74 4.21
N ASN A 47 -2.01 -4.32 5.14
CA ASN A 47 -1.31 -5.59 4.91
C ASN A 47 -0.53 -5.63 3.57
N VAL A 48 0.33 -4.63 3.36
CA VAL A 48 1.02 -4.43 2.08
C VAL A 48 2.23 -5.35 1.98
N ILE A 49 2.23 -6.26 1.03
CA ILE A 49 3.27 -7.25 0.80
C ILE A 49 3.99 -6.89 -0.51
N PRO A 50 5.27 -6.50 -0.46
CA PRO A 50 6.04 -6.22 -1.66
C PRO A 50 6.29 -7.50 -2.48
N GLN A 51 6.09 -7.44 -3.80
CA GLN A 51 6.46 -8.50 -4.75
C GLN A 51 7.88 -8.29 -5.28
#